data_AF-A0A418SV00-F1
#
_entry.id   AF-A0A418SV00-F1
#
_cell.length_a   1.000
_cell.length_b   1.000
_cell.length_c   1.000
_cell.angle_alpha   90.00
_cell.angle_beta   90.00
_cell.angle_gamma   90.00
#
_symmetry.space_group_name_H-M   'P 1'
#
loop_
_entity.id
_entity.type
_entity.pdbx_description
1 polymer ?
#
loop_
_entity_poly.entity_id
_entity_poly.type
_entity_poly.pdbx_seq_one_letter_code
_entity_poly.pdbx_strand_id
1 'polypeptide(L)' 'MDAYLRPAADGTRVGIADFGDAQVIPNWARASFLSAINEGILVGTEQSELQPLRQVTRAKAIVIILRLLDKLKGK' A
#
# COMPACT_ATOMS: atom_id res chain seq x y z
N MET A 1 -2.87 13.99 10.71
CA MET A 1 -2.24 13.82 9.38
C MET A 1 -2.64 12.42 8.92
N ASP A 2 -3.93 12.17 8.65
CA ASP A 2 -4.45 10.78 8.69
C ASP A 2 -5.64 10.60 7.74
N ALA A 3 -5.41 10.70 6.43
CA ALA A 3 -6.42 10.36 5.41
C ALA A 3 -5.86 9.38 4.36
N TYR A 4 -4.87 8.57 4.73
CA TYR A 4 -4.35 7.50 3.90
C TYR A 4 -5.13 6.22 4.23
N LEU A 5 -5.65 5.51 3.22
CA LEU A 5 -6.38 4.24 3.38
C LEU A 5 -5.49 3.17 4.02
N ARG A 6 -5.40 3.16 5.35
CA ARG A 6 -4.86 2.05 6.11
C ARG A 6 -5.92 0.94 6.15
N PRO A 7 -5.53 -0.34 6.08
CA PRO A 7 -6.43 -1.41 6.48
C PRO A 7 -6.93 -1.11 7.90
N ALA A 8 -8.24 -1.03 8.05
CA ALA A 8 -8.88 -0.65 9.30
C ALA A 8 -8.57 -1.72 10.37
N ALA A 9 -8.37 -1.27 11.61
CA ALA A 9 -8.06 -2.13 12.75
C ALA A 9 -9.19 -3.12 13.10
N ASP A 10 -10.33 -3.04 12.40
CA ASP A 10 -11.53 -3.84 12.58
C ASP A 10 -11.60 -5.09 11.69
N GLY A 11 -10.54 -5.40 10.93
CA GLY A 11 -10.47 -6.60 10.09
C GLY A 11 -11.05 -6.41 8.69
N THR A 12 -11.43 -5.18 8.31
CA THR A 12 -11.85 -4.86 6.95
C THR A 12 -10.66 -4.96 5.98
N ARG A 13 -10.67 -5.97 5.11
CA ARG A 13 -9.65 -6.16 4.06
C ARG A 13 -9.88 -5.18 2.92
N VAL A 14 -8.88 -4.36 2.63
CA VAL A 14 -8.92 -3.39 1.52
C VAL A 14 -8.52 -4.10 0.23
N GLY A 15 -9.36 -4.00 -0.79
CA GLY A 15 -9.13 -4.55 -2.11
C GLY A 15 -8.32 -3.59 -2.98
N ILE A 16 -7.60 -4.13 -3.96
CA ILE A 16 -6.95 -3.29 -4.98
C ILE A 16 -7.98 -2.45 -5.74
N ALA A 17 -9.20 -2.96 -5.93
CA ALA A 17 -10.28 -2.25 -6.63
C ALA A 17 -10.79 -1.01 -5.89
N ASP A 18 -10.43 -0.82 -4.61
CA ASP A 18 -10.82 0.36 -3.83
C ASP A 18 -9.97 1.59 -4.21
N PHE A 19 -8.94 1.40 -5.04
CA PHE A 19 -8.06 2.47 -5.52
C PHE A 19 -8.39 2.87 -6.97
N GLY A 20 -8.48 4.17 -7.24
CA GLY A 20 -8.92 4.71 -8.54
C GLY A 20 -7.97 4.42 -9.72
N ASP A 21 -6.76 3.96 -9.43
CA ASP A 21 -5.73 3.62 -10.40
C ASP A 21 -5.37 2.12 -10.41
N ALA A 22 -6.23 1.27 -9.84
CA ALA A 22 -6.09 -0.17 -9.82
C ALA A 22 -5.82 -0.81 -11.20
N GLN A 23 -6.43 -0.25 -12.25
CA GLN A 23 -6.35 -0.71 -13.63
C GLN A 23 -4.96 -0.61 -14.23
N VAL A 24 -4.11 0.32 -13.76
CA VAL A 24 -2.74 0.48 -14.27
C VAL A 24 -1.74 -0.41 -13.54
N ILE A 25 -2.18 -1.18 -12.54
CA ILE A 25 -1.34 -2.18 -11.87
C ILE A 25 -1.16 -3.39 -12.79
N PRO A 26 0.08 -3.74 -13.19
CA PRO A 26 0.34 -4.92 -13.99
C PRO A 26 -0.13 -6.20 -13.30
N ASN A 27 -0.63 -7.17 -14.07
CA ASN A 27 -1.19 -8.41 -13.52
C ASN A 27 -0.23 -9.16 -12.59
N TRP A 28 1.07 -9.18 -12.93
CA TRP A 28 2.10 -9.83 -12.11
C TRP A 28 2.29 -9.17 -10.73
N ALA A 29 1.95 -7.88 -10.59
CA ALA A 29 2.16 -7.11 -9.37
C ALA A 29 0.95 -7.16 -8.42
N ARG A 30 -0.24 -7.52 -8.94
CA ARG A 30 -1.51 -7.44 -8.18
C ARG A 30 -1.46 -8.21 -6.87
N ALA A 31 -0.99 -9.45 -6.87
CA ALA A 31 -0.92 -10.23 -5.63
C ALA A 31 -0.02 -9.57 -4.57
N SER A 32 1.14 -9.05 -4.98
CA SER A 32 2.09 -8.37 -4.11
C SER A 32 1.53 -7.05 -3.56
N PHE A 33 0.83 -6.26 -4.40
CA PHE A 33 0.16 -5.03 -3.97
C PHE A 33 -0.91 -5.33 -2.93
N LEU A 34 -1.77 -6.32 -3.18
CA LEU A 34 -2.86 -6.67 -2.27
C LEU A 34 -2.30 -7.09 -0.90
N SER A 35 -1.26 -7.91 -0.90
CA SER A 35 -0.59 -8.33 0.34
C SER A 35 0.00 -7.12 1.08
N ALA A 36 0.77 -6.29 0.39
CA ALA A 36 1.43 -5.13 1.00
C ALA A 36 0.45 -4.07 1.52
N ILE A 37 -0.71 -3.90 0.87
CA ILE A 37 -1.80 -3.00 1.33
C ILE A 37 -2.44 -3.56 2.60
N ASN A 38 -2.80 -4.85 2.60
CA ASN A 38 -3.42 -5.49 3.77
C ASN A 38 -2.49 -5.55 4.99
N GLU A 39 -1.17 -5.63 4.76
CA GLU A 39 -0.16 -5.53 5.81
C GLU A 39 0.13 -4.08 6.23
N GLY A 40 -0.48 -3.09 5.58
CA GLY A 40 -0.25 -1.66 5.84
C GLY A 40 1.16 -1.17 5.49
N ILE A 41 1.89 -1.95 4.68
CA ILE A 41 3.24 -1.61 4.19
C ILE A 41 3.09 -0.56 3.08
N LEU A 42 2.24 -0.86 2.10
CA LEU A 42 1.81 0.09 1.07
C LEU A 42 0.53 0.77 1.53
N VAL A 43 0.45 2.08 1.30
CA VAL A 43 -0.71 2.88 1.66
C VAL A 43 -0.97 3.88 0.54
N GLY A 44 -2.20 3.93 0.05
CA GLY A 44 -2.61 4.84 -1.02
C GLY A 44 -2.84 6.27 -0.53
N THR A 45 -2.80 7.23 -1.45
CA THR A 45 -2.90 8.67 -1.19
C THR A 45 -4.25 9.09 -0.61
N GLU A 46 -4.37 10.36 -0.22
CA GLU A 46 -5.64 10.96 0.21
C GLU A 46 -6.73 10.93 -0.87
N GLN A 47 -6.34 10.73 -2.14
CA GLN A 47 -7.23 10.59 -3.29
C GLN A 47 -7.59 9.13 -3.58
N SER A 48 -7.25 8.19 -2.68
CA SER A 48 -7.43 6.75 -2.88
C SER A 48 -6.69 6.24 -4.12
N GLU A 49 -5.44 6.67 -4.34
CA GLU A 49 -4.58 6.19 -5.43
C GLU A 49 -3.33 5.47 -4.89
N LEU A 50 -2.85 4.44 -5.59
CA LEU A 50 -1.61 3.73 -5.24
C LEU A 50 -0.39 4.29 -5.98
N GLN A 51 -0.62 4.90 -7.13
CA GLN A 51 0.35 5.47 -8.06
C GLN A 51 1.44 4.47 -8.48
N PRO A 52 1.07 3.27 -9.01
CA PRO A 52 1.99 2.14 -9.20
C PRO A 52 3.07 2.40 -10.26
N LEU A 53 2.80 3.27 -11.23
CA LEU A 53 3.73 3.63 -12.31
C LEU A 53 4.49 4.94 -12.02
N ARG A 54 4.17 5.63 -10.93
CA ARG A 54 4.84 6.89 -10.57
C ARG A 54 6.21 6.57 -10.00
N GLN A 55 7.22 7.36 -10.39
CA GLN A 55 8.55 7.27 -9.81
C GLN A 55 8.50 7.51 -8.29
N VAL A 56 9.20 6.66 -7.55
CA VAL A 56 9.28 6.74 -6.09
C VAL A 56 10.47 7.61 -5.69
N THR A 57 10.30 8.47 -4.69
CA THR A 57 11.41 9.21 -4.10
C THR A 57 12.19 8.29 -3.13
N ARG A 58 13.47 8.60 -2.88
CA ARG A 58 14.28 7.87 -1.88
C ARG A 58 13.62 7.83 -0.51
N ALA A 59 13.03 8.95 -0.08
CA ALA A 59 12.29 9.02 1.18
C ALA A 59 11.09 8.07 1.21
N LYS A 60 10.27 8.04 0.15
CA LYS A 60 9.11 7.13 0.08
C LYS A 60 9.54 5.66 0.04
N ALA A 61 10.61 5.34 -0.67
CA ALA A 61 11.17 3.99 -0.70
C ALA A 61 11.65 3.54 0.71
N ILE A 62 12.36 4.41 1.44
CA ILE A 62 12.81 4.12 2.81
C ILE A 62 11.62 3.89 3.75
N VAL A 63 10.56 4.70 3.65
CA VAL A 63 9.35 4.52 4.47
C VAL A 63 8.72 3.14 4.26
N ILE A 64 8.63 2.67 3.01
CA ILE A 64 8.12 1.34 2.68
C ILE A 64 9.00 0.24 3.30
N ILE A 65 10.32 0.37 3.19
CA ILE A 65 11.28 -0.59 3.75
C ILE A 65 11.17 -0.63 5.28
N LEU A 66 11.08 0.52 5.95
CA LEU A 66 10.94 0.60 7.40
C LEU A 66 9.66 -0.09 7.89
N ARG A 67 8.52 0.16 7.24
CA ARG A 67 7.25 -0.50 7.57
C ARG A 67 7.32 -2.02 7.40
N LEU A 68 7.97 -2.48 6.33
CA LEU A 68 8.22 -3.91 6.13
C LEU A 68 9.07 -4.49 7.27
N LEU A 69 10.17 -3.82 7.63
CA LEU A 69 11.05 -4.27 8.72
C LEU A 69 10.32 -4.31 10.06
N ASP A 70 9.48 -3.31 10.37
CA ASP A 70 8.68 -3.29 11.59
C ASP A 70 7.69 -4.46 11.63
N LYS A 71 7.05 -4.78 10.49
CA LYS A 71 6.19 -5.97 10.37
C LYS A 71 6.93 -7.29 10.54
N LEU A 72 8.17 -7.37 10.08
CA LEU A 72 9.00 -8.57 10.25
C LEU A 72 9.51 -8.74 11.68
N LYS A 73 9.75 -7.64 12.41
CA LYS A 73 10.19 -7.66 13.82
C LYS A 73 9.05 -7.91 14.80
N GLY A 74 7.81 -7.55 14.44
CA GLY A 74 6.61 -7.74 15.25
C GLY A 74 5.95 -9.12 15.11
N LYS A 75 6.68 -10.12 14.62
CA LYS A 75 6.30 -11.54 14.63
C LYS A 75 7.06 -12.29 15.71
#